data_AF-A0A512CBL1-F1
#
_entry.id   AF-A0A512CBL1-F1
#
_cell.length_a   1.000
_cell.length_b   1.000
_cell.length_c   1.000
_cell.angle_alpha   90.00
_cell.angle_beta   90.00
_cell.angle_gamma   90.00
#
_symmetry.space_group_name_H-M   'P 1'
#
loop_
_entity.id
_entity.type
_entity.pdbx_description
1 polymer ?
#
loop_
_entity_poly.entity_id
_entity_poly.type
_entity_poly.pdbx_seq_one_letter_code
_entity_poly.pdbx_strand_id
1 'polypeptide(L)'
;MFNGLHVNPAYAGYKGEHYVQSTYRSQWGGLPSAPTTFTVTADLSANEGLMGFGASIMTDEVGPTKTNTALVTYAYRIQTGNSSFLGIGVSGGVSEYAIDGTMFDPNDFGDGELPEGRINVYTPNLNTGIFFHTPKFYAGFSAYNLIGKNSLEDKAVALAYHDVHYYLTAGALFPISDEVQFKPSFLMRNGGSGPTNLDLNGMFLFMDRIWAGASYRTNLKVGATELPTGLSSKNAVALILELFATEKLRLGYAYDVQTNALSGLRNNSHEMSLGYYISPRKVNMKNPRWF
;
A
#
# COMPACT_ATOMS: atom_id res chain seq x y z
N MET A 1 2.17 -4.84 -1.04
CA MET A 1 1.60 -5.14 -2.39
C MET A 1 0.19 -5.73 -2.34
N PHE A 2 -0.19 -6.39 -1.24
CA PHE A 2 -1.46 -7.10 -1.11
C PHE A 2 -2.67 -6.24 -0.72
N ASN A 3 -2.50 -4.93 -0.51
CA ASN A 3 -3.53 -4.05 0.06
C ASN A 3 -3.89 -2.87 -0.84
N GLY A 4 -5.06 -2.94 -1.48
CA GLY A 4 -5.59 -1.83 -2.28
C GLY A 4 -6.14 -0.66 -1.44
N LEU A 5 -6.66 -0.93 -0.24
CA LEU A 5 -7.22 0.09 0.65
C LEU A 5 -6.14 1.06 1.15
N HIS A 6 -4.91 0.58 1.31
CA HIS A 6 -3.78 1.43 1.66
C HIS A 6 -3.32 2.34 0.50
N VAL A 7 -3.63 1.96 -0.74
CA VAL A 7 -3.25 2.74 -1.93
C VAL A 7 -4.29 3.83 -2.22
N ASN A 8 -5.57 3.55 -2.03
CA ASN A 8 -6.64 4.49 -2.37
C ASN A 8 -7.85 4.34 -1.43
N PRO A 9 -8.27 5.40 -0.71
CA PRO A 9 -9.43 5.32 0.17
C PRO A 9 -10.75 5.02 -0.57
N ALA A 10 -10.86 5.41 -1.85
CA ALA A 10 -12.02 5.08 -2.69
C ALA A 10 -12.09 3.60 -3.11
N TYR A 11 -11.08 2.80 -2.77
CA TYR A 11 -11.12 1.34 -2.93
C TYR A 11 -12.08 0.67 -1.94
N ALA A 12 -12.40 1.31 -0.81
CA ALA A 12 -13.24 0.71 0.22
C ALA A 12 -14.59 0.23 -0.35
N GLY A 13 -14.98 -0.99 0.04
CA GLY A 13 -16.20 -1.66 -0.40
C GLY A 13 -16.15 -2.20 -1.84
N TYR A 14 -15.09 -1.95 -2.62
CA TYR A 14 -15.00 -2.33 -4.05
C TYR A 14 -15.38 -3.79 -4.31
N LYS A 15 -14.90 -4.70 -3.45
CA LYS A 15 -15.12 -6.15 -3.57
C LYS A 15 -16.57 -6.57 -3.31
N GLY A 16 -17.41 -5.70 -2.71
CA GLY A 16 -18.77 -6.05 -2.30
C GLY A 16 -18.82 -7.06 -1.15
N GLU A 17 -17.69 -7.32 -0.50
CA GLU A 17 -17.50 -8.35 0.52
C GLU A 17 -16.82 -7.74 1.74
N HIS A 18 -17.08 -8.31 2.91
CA HIS A 18 -16.39 -7.92 4.14
C HIS A 18 -15.08 -8.70 4.28
N TYR A 19 -13.99 -7.97 4.36
CA TYR A 19 -12.65 -8.53 4.25
C TYR A 19 -11.71 -7.89 5.26
N VAL A 20 -11.02 -8.73 6.02
CA VAL A 20 -9.96 -8.31 6.93
C VAL A 20 -8.66 -8.89 6.43
N GLN A 21 -7.59 -8.12 6.45
CA GLN A 21 -6.27 -8.64 6.13
C GLN A 21 -5.19 -8.02 6.99
N SER A 22 -4.11 -8.77 7.16
CA SER A 22 -2.87 -8.30 7.74
C SER A 22 -1.71 -8.54 6.77
N THR A 23 -0.70 -7.69 6.91
CA THR A 23 0.57 -7.80 6.18
C THR A 23 1.71 -7.57 7.16
N TYR A 24 2.74 -8.39 7.07
CA TYR A 24 4.01 -8.19 7.76
C TYR A 24 5.13 -8.20 6.73
N ARG A 25 5.90 -7.12 6.69
CA ARG A 25 7.03 -6.95 5.78
C ARG A 25 8.30 -6.73 6.60
N SER A 26 9.34 -7.48 6.27
CA SER A 26 10.68 -7.30 6.81
C SER A 26 11.65 -7.09 5.65
N GLN A 27 12.47 -6.05 5.75
CA GLN A 27 13.44 -5.68 4.72
C GLN A 27 14.85 -5.83 5.25
N TRP A 28 15.80 -6.16 4.37
CA TRP A 28 17.23 -6.24 4.70
C TRP A 28 17.52 -7.17 5.88
N GLY A 29 16.93 -8.37 5.86
CA GLY A 29 17.05 -9.33 6.96
C GLY A 29 18.49 -9.53 7.41
N GLY A 30 18.73 -9.65 8.72
CA GLY A 30 20.08 -9.81 9.26
C GLY A 30 20.84 -8.51 9.58
N LEU A 31 20.31 -7.34 9.22
CA LEU A 31 20.79 -6.06 9.77
C LEU A 31 20.05 -5.75 11.09
N PRO A 32 20.76 -5.35 12.16
CA PRO A 32 20.13 -4.80 13.36
C PRO A 32 19.25 -3.59 13.01
N SER A 33 18.07 -3.53 13.63
CA SER A 33 17.09 -2.44 13.44
C SER A 33 16.65 -2.23 11.99
N ALA A 34 16.63 -3.29 11.20
CA ALA A 34 16.18 -3.25 9.81
C ALA A 34 14.69 -2.91 9.69
N PRO A 35 14.26 -2.28 8.59
CA PRO A 35 12.88 -1.85 8.41
C PRO A 35 11.87 -2.98 8.55
N THR A 36 10.87 -2.79 9.41
CA THR A 36 9.70 -3.66 9.50
C THR A 36 8.41 -2.86 9.39
N THR A 37 7.42 -3.45 8.74
CA THR A 37 6.08 -2.87 8.59
C THR A 37 5.05 -3.92 8.94
N PHE A 38 4.13 -3.56 9.81
CA PHE A 38 2.94 -4.34 10.10
C PHE A 38 1.70 -3.53 9.77
N THR A 39 0.72 -4.15 9.13
CA THR A 39 -0.55 -3.51 8.81
C THR A 39 -1.69 -4.46 9.06
N VAL A 40 -2.80 -3.94 9.60
CA VAL A 40 -4.09 -4.62 9.66
C VAL A 40 -5.12 -3.69 9.04
N THR A 41 -5.92 -4.22 8.13
CA THR A 41 -7.00 -3.46 7.49
C THR A 41 -8.29 -4.25 7.45
N ALA A 42 -9.39 -3.59 7.76
CA ALA A 42 -10.74 -4.07 7.51
C ALA A 42 -11.36 -3.25 6.38
N ASP A 43 -12.01 -3.93 5.44
CA ASP A 43 -12.73 -3.40 4.29
C ASP A 43 -14.14 -3.98 4.32
N LEU A 44 -15.14 -3.11 4.41
CA LEU A 44 -16.54 -3.47 4.59
C LEU A 44 -17.38 -2.80 3.52
N SER A 45 -18.38 -3.51 3.02
CA SER A 45 -19.32 -3.03 2.02
C SER A 45 -20.73 -3.01 2.58
N ALA A 46 -21.48 -1.94 2.32
CA ALA A 46 -22.88 -1.79 2.72
C ALA A 46 -23.71 -1.19 1.57
N ASN A 47 -25.02 -1.13 1.77
CA ASN A 47 -25.99 -0.58 0.80
C ASN A 47 -25.78 -1.17 -0.61
N GLU A 48 -25.78 -2.50 -0.71
CA GLU A 48 -25.59 -3.24 -1.96
C GLU A 48 -24.27 -2.92 -2.70
N GLY A 49 -23.26 -2.45 -1.98
CA GLY A 49 -21.97 -2.06 -2.56
C GLY A 49 -21.86 -0.57 -2.87
N LEU A 50 -22.88 0.24 -2.65
CA LEU A 50 -22.82 1.69 -2.88
C LEU A 50 -22.05 2.43 -1.78
N MET A 51 -21.85 1.79 -0.61
CA MET A 51 -21.11 2.38 0.52
C MET A 51 -19.97 1.44 0.94
N GLY A 52 -18.78 2.00 1.07
CA GLY A 52 -17.58 1.32 1.56
C GLY A 52 -17.10 1.93 2.87
N PHE A 53 -16.73 1.08 3.82
CA PHE A 53 -16.14 1.48 5.09
C PHE A 53 -14.82 0.76 5.28
N GLY A 54 -13.79 1.47 5.68
CA GLY A 54 -12.48 0.91 5.93
C GLY A 54 -11.93 1.33 7.28
N ALA A 55 -11.10 0.47 7.86
CA ALA A 55 -10.27 0.82 9.01
C ALA A 55 -8.87 0.25 8.79
N SER A 56 -7.83 0.99 9.15
CA SER A 56 -6.45 0.52 9.05
C SER A 56 -5.62 0.95 10.24
N ILE A 57 -4.82 0.03 10.75
CA ILE A 57 -3.74 0.30 11.69
C ILE A 57 -2.45 -0.15 11.03
N MET A 58 -1.45 0.72 11.04
CA MET A 58 -0.14 0.47 10.45
C MET A 58 0.95 0.88 11.45
N THR A 59 1.97 0.05 11.57
CA THR A 59 3.18 0.35 12.34
C THR A 59 4.37 0.11 11.43
N ASP A 60 5.14 1.17 11.22
CA ASP A 60 6.43 1.15 10.53
C ASP A 60 7.54 1.41 11.54
N GLU A 61 8.60 0.61 11.49
CA GLU A 61 9.75 0.73 12.37
C GLU A 61 11.03 0.67 11.53
N VAL A 62 11.87 1.70 11.64
CA VAL A 62 13.11 1.84 10.88
C VAL A 62 14.19 2.42 11.79
N GLY A 63 15.12 1.60 12.26
CA GLY A 63 16.15 2.08 13.17
C GLY A 63 15.53 2.68 14.45
N PRO A 64 15.91 3.91 14.85
CA PRO A 64 15.37 4.63 16.01
C PRO A 64 13.96 5.19 15.80
N THR A 65 13.42 5.11 14.59
CA THR A 65 12.14 5.75 14.28
C THR A 65 11.00 4.72 14.22
N LYS A 66 9.85 5.14 14.74
CA LYS A 66 8.62 4.35 14.72
C LYS A 66 7.45 5.23 14.33
N THR A 67 6.65 4.80 13.36
CA THR A 67 5.45 5.51 12.93
C THR A 67 4.23 4.61 13.09
N ASN A 68 3.27 5.04 13.90
CA ASN A 68 1.98 4.36 14.07
C ASN A 68 0.90 5.19 13.39
N THR A 69 0.15 4.60 12.47
CA THR A 69 -0.95 5.27 11.78
C THR A 69 -2.24 4.51 11.98
N ALA A 70 -3.29 5.22 12.40
CA ALA A 70 -4.64 4.70 12.52
C ALA A 70 -5.58 5.54 11.66
N LEU A 71 -6.30 4.91 10.73
CA LEU A 71 -7.22 5.59 9.80
C LEU A 71 -8.57 4.90 9.78
N VAL A 72 -9.61 5.71 9.61
CA VAL A 72 -10.95 5.28 9.23
C VAL A 72 -11.26 5.86 7.86
N THR A 73 -11.88 5.05 7.00
CA THR A 73 -12.15 5.36 5.60
C THR A 73 -13.63 5.24 5.32
N TYR A 74 -14.15 6.16 4.52
CA TYR A 74 -15.48 6.08 3.94
C TYR A 74 -15.38 6.31 2.43
N ALA A 75 -16.07 5.48 1.66
CA ALA A 75 -16.19 5.63 0.21
C ALA A 75 -17.64 5.55 -0.22
N TYR A 76 -18.06 6.51 -1.03
CA TYR A 76 -19.34 6.47 -1.72
C TYR A 76 -19.13 6.05 -3.18
N ARG A 77 -19.88 5.07 -3.64
CA ARG A 77 -19.76 4.49 -4.98
C ARG A 77 -20.98 4.81 -5.81
N ILE A 78 -20.75 5.57 -6.87
CA ILE A 78 -21.76 5.96 -7.85
C ILE A 78 -21.78 4.90 -8.95
N GLN A 79 -22.92 4.26 -9.17
CA GLN A 79 -23.10 3.36 -10.31
C GLN A 79 -23.18 4.20 -11.59
N THR A 80 -22.21 4.04 -12.48
CA THR A 80 -22.10 4.79 -13.74
C THR A 80 -22.65 4.00 -14.93
N GLY A 81 -22.91 2.71 -14.75
CA GLY A 81 -23.46 1.81 -15.75
C GLY A 81 -23.81 0.45 -15.15
N ASN A 82 -24.22 -0.51 -15.97
CA ASN A 82 -24.74 -1.80 -15.50
C ASN A 82 -23.78 -2.57 -14.57
N SER A 83 -22.47 -2.43 -14.76
CA SER A 83 -21.45 -3.06 -13.91
C SER A 83 -20.24 -2.17 -13.67
N SER A 84 -20.39 -0.86 -13.85
CA SER A 84 -19.33 0.12 -13.65
C SER A 84 -19.66 1.06 -12.51
N PHE A 85 -18.67 1.37 -11.70
CA PHE A 85 -18.84 2.26 -10.55
C PHE A 85 -17.66 3.22 -10.44
N LEU A 86 -17.97 4.43 -10.02
CA LEU A 86 -17.01 5.46 -9.64
C LEU A 86 -17.11 5.68 -8.14
N GLY A 87 -16.08 5.26 -7.41
CA GLY A 87 -15.90 5.52 -6.00
C GLY A 87 -15.25 6.88 -5.76
N ILE A 88 -15.74 7.61 -4.77
CA ILE A 88 -15.11 8.78 -4.18
C ILE A 88 -14.93 8.47 -2.70
N GLY A 89 -13.70 8.55 -2.20
CA GLY A 89 -13.37 8.10 -0.86
C GLY A 89 -12.51 9.10 -0.11
N VAL A 90 -12.74 9.17 1.19
CA VAL A 90 -11.96 9.97 2.12
C VAL A 90 -11.53 9.08 3.27
N SER A 91 -10.34 9.32 3.81
CA SER A 91 -9.92 8.69 5.05
C SER A 91 -9.36 9.73 5.99
N GLY A 92 -9.69 9.63 7.28
CA GLY A 92 -9.19 10.49 8.33
C GLY A 92 -8.64 9.67 9.49
N GLY A 93 -7.70 10.24 10.22
CA GLY A 93 -7.17 9.63 11.43
C GLY A 93 -5.95 10.35 11.99
N VAL A 94 -5.06 9.58 12.62
CA VAL A 94 -3.89 10.09 13.33
C VAL A 94 -2.65 9.28 12.98
N SER A 95 -1.53 9.98 12.84
CA SER A 95 -0.19 9.39 12.73
C SER A 95 0.64 9.84 13.93
N GLU A 96 1.21 8.90 14.67
CA GLU A 96 2.22 9.12 15.69
C GLU A 96 3.60 8.88 15.06
N TYR A 97 4.48 9.88 15.13
CA TYR A 97 5.89 9.74 14.80
C TYR A 97 6.68 9.75 16.09
N ALA A 98 7.44 8.69 16.33
CA ALA A 98 8.31 8.56 17.48
C ALA A 98 9.76 8.36 17.05
N ILE A 99 10.67 8.95 17.80
CA ILE A 99 12.12 8.74 17.69
C ILE A 99 12.62 8.36 19.07
N ASP A 100 13.35 7.25 19.15
CA ASP A 100 14.00 6.80 20.37
C ASP A 100 15.47 7.22 20.39
N GLY A 101 15.75 8.25 21.17
CA GLY A 101 17.08 8.79 21.42
C GLY A 101 18.09 7.77 21.98
N THR A 102 17.60 6.80 22.74
CA THR A 102 18.45 5.83 23.45
C THR A 102 19.07 4.79 22.52
N MET A 103 18.60 4.72 21.27
CA MET A 103 19.13 3.81 20.26
C MET A 103 20.25 4.44 19.41
N PHE A 104 20.60 5.71 19.66
CA PHE A 104 21.76 6.33 19.03
C PHE A 104 23.05 6.00 19.80
N ASP A 105 24.12 5.78 19.05
CA ASP A 105 25.51 5.70 19.56
C ASP A 105 26.29 6.89 18.99
N PRO A 106 26.15 8.09 19.59
CA PRO A 106 26.74 9.31 19.05
C PRO A 106 28.25 9.34 19.27
N ASN A 107 28.98 9.86 18.28
CA ASN A 107 30.43 10.09 18.42
C ASN A 107 30.76 11.14 19.48
N ASP A 108 29.85 12.10 19.71
CA ASP A 108 29.95 13.13 20.76
C ASP A 108 28.78 12.97 21.75
N PHE A 109 29.09 12.56 22.97
CA PHE A 109 28.11 12.46 24.06
C PHE A 109 27.69 13.86 24.51
N GLY A 110 26.38 14.13 24.55
CA GLY A 110 25.82 15.43 24.95
C GLY A 110 25.50 16.38 23.79
N ASP A 111 25.40 15.89 22.56
CA ASP A 111 24.84 16.65 21.44
C ASP A 111 23.36 16.98 21.70
N GLY A 112 23.05 18.26 21.92
CA GLY A 112 21.71 18.75 22.22
C GLY A 112 20.71 18.62 21.08
N GLU A 113 21.16 18.28 19.87
CA GLU A 113 20.30 17.98 18.72
C GLU A 113 19.75 16.55 18.75
N LEU A 114 20.34 15.65 19.55
CA LEU A 114 19.86 14.30 19.75
C LEU A 114 18.93 14.23 20.97
N PRO A 115 17.71 13.69 20.83
CA PRO A 115 16.83 13.51 21.99
C PRO A 115 17.47 12.53 22.98
N GLU A 116 17.45 12.84 24.28
CA GLU A 116 17.98 11.96 25.33
C GLU A 116 17.07 10.75 25.63
N GLY A 117 15.85 10.74 25.07
CA GLY A 117 14.86 9.70 25.29
C GLY A 117 13.87 9.59 24.13
N ARG A 118 12.74 8.93 24.37
CA ARG A 118 11.71 8.79 23.36
C ARG A 118 10.87 10.06 23.25
N ILE A 119 10.92 10.69 22.08
CA ILE A 119 10.03 11.79 21.70
C ILE A 119 8.94 11.28 20.76
N ASN A 120 7.71 11.77 20.89
CA ASN A 120 6.63 11.48 19.96
C ASN A 120 5.82 12.71 19.58
N VAL A 121 5.33 12.72 18.33
CA VAL A 121 4.50 13.78 17.77
C VAL A 121 3.30 13.15 17.08
N TYR A 122 2.11 13.62 17.46
CA TYR A 122 0.86 13.21 16.82
C TYR A 122 0.46 14.24 15.77
N THR A 123 0.08 13.75 14.60
CA THR A 123 -0.35 14.56 13.47
C THR A 123 -1.69 14.07 12.96
N PRO A 124 -2.66 14.96 12.67
CA PRO A 124 -3.85 14.56 11.95
C PRO A 124 -3.46 14.04 10.56
N ASN A 125 -4.18 13.05 10.06
CA ASN A 125 -3.96 12.47 8.73
C ASN A 125 -5.27 12.50 7.94
N LEU A 126 -5.24 13.06 6.74
CA LEU A 126 -6.39 13.12 5.82
C LEU A 126 -5.94 12.71 4.43
N ASN A 127 -6.70 11.81 3.82
CA ASN A 127 -6.45 11.31 2.48
C ASN A 127 -7.75 11.32 1.68
N THR A 128 -7.61 11.44 0.37
CA THR A 128 -8.74 11.41 -0.57
C THR A 128 -8.39 10.55 -1.78
N GLY A 129 -9.41 10.08 -2.48
CA GLY A 129 -9.22 9.32 -3.69
C GLY A 129 -10.47 9.20 -4.53
N ILE A 130 -10.23 8.86 -5.79
CA ILE A 130 -11.22 8.44 -6.76
C ILE A 130 -10.81 7.08 -7.30
N PHE A 131 -11.79 6.20 -7.50
CA PHE A 131 -11.54 4.84 -7.97
C PHE A 131 -12.66 4.39 -8.90
N PHE A 132 -12.35 4.22 -10.17
CA PHE A 132 -13.26 3.68 -11.17
C PHE A 132 -12.99 2.20 -11.37
N HIS A 133 -14.06 1.41 -11.51
CA HIS A 133 -13.92 0.00 -11.86
C HIS A 133 -15.09 -0.56 -12.67
N THR A 134 -14.80 -1.69 -13.32
CA THR A 134 -15.73 -2.62 -13.95
C THR A 134 -15.37 -4.04 -13.49
N PRO A 135 -16.05 -5.11 -13.96
CA PRO A 135 -15.66 -6.48 -13.62
C PRO A 135 -14.27 -6.89 -14.16
N LYS A 136 -13.72 -6.14 -15.14
CA LYS A 136 -12.46 -6.49 -15.81
C LYS A 136 -11.39 -5.40 -15.75
N PHE A 137 -11.71 -4.21 -15.26
CA PHE A 137 -10.80 -3.07 -15.30
C PHE A 137 -10.95 -2.24 -14.03
N TYR A 138 -9.86 -1.63 -13.57
CA TYR A 138 -9.90 -0.60 -12.57
C TYR A 138 -8.84 0.46 -12.84
N ALA A 139 -9.12 1.68 -12.40
CA ALA A 139 -8.17 2.77 -12.33
C ALA A 139 -8.50 3.66 -11.14
N GLY A 140 -7.49 4.23 -10.50
CA GLY A 140 -7.70 5.10 -9.36
C GLY A 140 -6.56 6.07 -9.17
N PHE A 141 -6.92 7.21 -8.58
CA PHE A 141 -6.00 8.25 -8.18
C PHE A 141 -6.31 8.64 -6.74
N SER A 142 -5.28 8.87 -5.94
CA SER A 142 -5.42 9.24 -4.53
C SER A 142 -4.30 10.14 -4.08
N ALA A 143 -4.59 10.94 -3.06
CA ALA A 143 -3.64 11.84 -2.41
C ALA A 143 -3.68 11.60 -0.90
N TYR A 144 -2.52 11.40 -0.30
CA TYR A 144 -2.33 11.11 1.11
C TYR A 144 -1.59 12.25 1.82
N ASN A 145 -1.75 12.33 3.15
CA ASN A 145 -1.17 13.34 4.02
C ASN A 145 -1.56 14.78 3.62
N LEU A 146 -2.84 15.00 3.29
CA LEU A 146 -3.35 16.29 2.81
C LEU A 146 -3.32 17.42 3.85
N ILE A 147 -3.24 17.08 5.14
CA ILE A 147 -3.07 18.07 6.22
C ILE A 147 -1.58 18.50 6.36
N GLY A 148 -0.72 17.98 5.47
CA GLY A 148 0.66 18.33 5.11
C GLY A 148 1.28 19.62 5.66
N LYS A 149 2.43 19.45 6.34
CA LYS A 149 3.51 20.39 6.75
C LYS A 149 3.13 21.67 7.54
N ASN A 150 2.11 22.41 7.14
CA ASN A 150 1.82 23.73 7.71
C ASN A 150 1.30 23.67 9.16
N SER A 151 0.72 22.54 9.60
CA SER A 151 0.30 22.38 11.00
C SER A 151 1.47 22.02 11.95
N LEU A 152 2.67 21.81 11.42
CA LEU A 152 3.86 21.34 12.15
C LEU A 152 5.03 22.32 12.11
N GLU A 153 4.95 23.39 11.31
CA GLU A 153 5.99 24.40 11.17
C GLU A 153 6.32 25.10 12.51
N ASP A 154 5.33 25.22 13.40
CA ASP A 154 5.48 25.81 14.75
C ASP A 154 6.04 24.86 15.81
N LYS A 155 6.23 23.57 15.50
CA LYS A 155 6.86 22.61 16.40
C LYS A 155 8.26 22.37 15.88
N ALA A 156 9.28 22.83 16.61
CA ALA A 156 10.73 22.71 16.32
C ALA A 156 11.26 21.29 16.03
N VAL A 157 10.38 20.30 15.86
CA VAL A 157 10.67 18.97 15.34
C VAL A 157 10.42 19.01 13.83
N ALA A 158 11.47 19.27 13.05
CA ALA A 158 11.42 19.19 11.58
C ALA A 158 11.16 17.75 11.13
N LEU A 159 9.91 17.29 11.19
CA LEU A 159 9.51 15.99 10.69
C LEU A 159 9.36 16.08 9.17
N ALA A 160 10.36 15.57 8.46
CA ALA A 160 10.39 15.41 7.00
C ALA A 160 9.33 14.43 6.44
N TYR A 161 8.30 14.06 7.21
CA TYR A 161 7.42 12.91 6.94
C TYR A 161 5.97 13.29 6.61
N HIS A 162 5.68 14.56 6.33
CA HIS A 162 4.33 15.02 5.99
C HIS A 162 4.24 15.64 4.58
N ASP A 163 5.02 15.12 3.64
CA ASP A 163 4.83 15.42 2.23
C ASP A 163 3.54 14.77 1.71
N VAL A 164 2.88 15.48 0.80
CA VAL A 164 1.70 14.95 0.12
C VAL A 164 2.14 13.86 -0.84
N HIS A 165 1.54 12.69 -0.72
CA HIS A 165 1.83 11.55 -1.60
C HIS A 165 0.68 11.31 -2.58
N TYR A 166 0.98 11.36 -3.87
CA TYR A 166 0.07 11.03 -4.94
C TYR A 166 0.28 9.60 -5.43
N TYR A 167 -0.82 8.87 -5.57
CA TYR A 167 -0.84 7.51 -6.07
C TYR A 167 -1.73 7.46 -7.32
N LEU A 168 -1.23 6.81 -8.37
CA LEU A 168 -1.99 6.50 -9.57
C LEU A 168 -1.87 5.00 -9.84
N THR A 169 -2.99 4.31 -9.98
CA THR A 169 -3.00 2.87 -10.25
C THR A 169 -4.01 2.53 -11.32
N ALA A 170 -3.69 1.54 -12.14
CA ALA A 170 -4.65 0.90 -13.01
C ALA A 170 -4.29 -0.56 -13.25
N GLY A 171 -5.29 -1.35 -13.64
CA GLY A 171 -5.09 -2.74 -14.02
C GLY A 171 -6.31 -3.30 -14.74
N ALA A 172 -6.09 -4.41 -15.43
CA ALA A 172 -7.14 -5.12 -16.15
C ALA A 172 -7.03 -6.63 -15.89
N LEU A 173 -8.12 -7.36 -16.12
CA LEU A 173 -8.19 -8.81 -15.98
C LEU A 173 -8.59 -9.42 -17.32
N PHE A 174 -7.68 -10.17 -17.91
CA PHE A 174 -7.81 -10.82 -19.21
C PHE A 174 -7.98 -12.32 -19.02
N PRO A 175 -9.14 -12.92 -19.37
CA PRO A 175 -9.27 -14.37 -19.40
C PRO A 175 -8.41 -14.93 -20.54
N ILE A 176 -7.47 -15.82 -20.22
CA ILE A 176 -6.66 -16.56 -21.20
C ILE A 176 -7.34 -17.88 -21.54
N SER A 177 -7.89 -18.55 -20.53
CA SER A 177 -8.72 -19.75 -20.65
C SER A 177 -9.80 -19.74 -19.56
N ASP A 178 -10.61 -20.80 -19.49
CA ASP A 178 -11.61 -20.96 -18.43
C ASP A 178 -10.97 -21.08 -17.02
N GLU A 179 -9.71 -21.50 -16.95
CA GLU A 179 -8.98 -21.72 -15.70
C GLU A 179 -7.86 -20.71 -15.45
N VAL A 180 -7.47 -19.91 -16.45
CA VAL A 180 -6.33 -18.99 -16.35
C VAL A 180 -6.73 -17.58 -16.73
N GLN A 181 -6.43 -16.64 -15.85
CA GLN A 181 -6.60 -15.21 -16.09
C GLN A 181 -5.29 -14.47 -15.88
N PHE A 182 -5.03 -13.44 -16.68
CA PHE A 182 -3.87 -12.58 -16.55
C PHE A 182 -4.29 -11.17 -16.13
N LYS A 183 -3.61 -10.64 -15.12
CA LYS A 183 -3.82 -9.32 -14.55
C LYS A 183 -2.55 -8.50 -14.65
N PRO A 184 -2.37 -7.72 -15.72
CA PRO A 184 -1.38 -6.66 -15.73
C PRO A 184 -1.90 -5.46 -14.94
N SER A 185 -1.03 -4.82 -14.17
CA SER A 185 -1.34 -3.59 -13.47
C SER A 185 -0.10 -2.73 -13.25
N PHE A 186 -0.30 -1.46 -12.97
CA PHE A 186 0.77 -0.58 -12.51
C PHE A 186 0.34 0.23 -11.28
N LEU A 187 1.34 0.70 -10.55
CA LEU A 187 1.20 1.66 -9.47
C LEU A 187 2.32 2.69 -9.58
N MET A 188 1.94 3.95 -9.79
CA MET A 188 2.84 5.09 -9.76
C MET A 188 2.66 5.85 -8.45
N ARG A 189 3.76 6.27 -7.84
CA ARG A 189 3.83 6.95 -6.54
C ARG A 189 4.73 8.17 -6.64
N ASN A 190 4.25 9.34 -6.25
CA ASN A 190 5.01 10.58 -6.24
C ASN A 190 4.83 11.27 -4.87
N GLY A 191 5.94 11.63 -4.21
CA GLY A 191 5.94 12.27 -2.89
C GLY A 191 6.43 13.72 -2.88
N GLY A 192 6.51 14.39 -4.03
CA GLY A 192 6.95 15.78 -4.13
C GLY A 192 8.46 16.04 -3.98
N SER A 193 9.11 15.41 -2.99
CA SER A 193 10.52 15.65 -2.61
C SER A 193 11.53 14.63 -3.16
N GLY A 194 11.07 13.61 -3.89
CA GLY A 194 11.91 12.53 -4.41
C GLY A 194 11.47 11.97 -5.77
N PRO A 195 12.20 10.98 -6.33
CA PRO A 195 11.88 10.41 -7.62
C PRO A 195 10.52 9.71 -7.61
N THR A 196 9.80 9.83 -8.73
CA THR A 196 8.54 9.10 -8.92
C THR A 196 8.82 7.61 -9.01
N ASN A 197 8.14 6.79 -8.21
CA ASN A 197 8.28 5.33 -8.25
C ASN A 197 7.19 4.74 -9.15
N LEU A 198 7.55 3.77 -9.99
CA LEU A 198 6.63 3.00 -10.82
C LEU A 198 6.82 1.51 -10.54
N ASP A 199 5.74 0.83 -10.16
CA ASP A 199 5.67 -0.61 -10.00
C ASP A 199 4.84 -1.17 -11.17
N LEU A 200 5.45 -2.00 -12.02
CA LEU A 200 4.78 -2.74 -13.08
C LEU A 200 4.56 -4.17 -12.62
N ASN A 201 3.33 -4.66 -12.66
CA ASN A 201 2.97 -5.98 -12.14
C ASN A 201 2.31 -6.82 -13.23
N GLY A 202 2.65 -8.11 -13.24
CA GLY A 202 1.96 -9.12 -14.04
C GLY A 202 1.63 -10.32 -13.16
N MET A 203 0.34 -10.58 -12.95
CA MET A 203 -0.16 -11.65 -12.10
C MET A 203 -1.04 -12.60 -12.91
N PHE A 204 -0.92 -13.90 -12.70
CA PHE A 204 -1.79 -14.93 -13.26
C PHE A 204 -2.64 -15.54 -12.17
N LEU A 205 -3.94 -15.69 -12.41
CA LEU A 205 -4.88 -16.41 -11.56
C LEU A 205 -5.16 -17.78 -12.18
N PHE A 206 -4.86 -18.84 -11.45
CA PHE A 206 -5.15 -20.22 -11.81
C PHE A 206 -6.32 -20.75 -10.99
N MET A 207 -7.30 -21.34 -11.67
CA MET A 207 -8.47 -22.01 -11.11
C MET A 207 -9.19 -21.17 -10.05
N ASP A 208 -9.21 -19.84 -10.24
CA ASP A 208 -9.77 -18.87 -9.30
C ASP A 208 -9.22 -18.91 -7.86
N ARG A 209 -8.08 -19.59 -7.64
CA ARG A 209 -7.52 -19.91 -6.31
C ARG A 209 -6.06 -19.55 -6.12
N ILE A 210 -5.23 -19.56 -7.17
CA ILE A 210 -3.79 -19.34 -7.03
C ILE A 210 -3.40 -18.13 -7.86
N TRP A 211 -2.92 -17.08 -7.21
CA TRP A 211 -2.24 -15.98 -7.89
C TRP A 211 -0.75 -16.21 -7.90
N ALA A 212 -0.12 -16.09 -9.06
CA ALA A 212 1.33 -16.12 -9.19
C ALA A 212 1.80 -15.06 -10.17
N GLY A 213 2.88 -14.35 -9.85
CA GLY A 213 3.37 -13.32 -10.73
C GLY A 213 4.60 -12.61 -10.23
N ALA A 214 4.92 -11.50 -10.90
CA ALA A 214 6.07 -10.70 -10.59
C ALA A 214 5.76 -9.20 -10.65
N SER A 215 6.56 -8.43 -9.92
CA SER A 215 6.58 -6.97 -9.98
C SER A 215 7.96 -6.48 -10.37
N TYR A 216 8.02 -5.44 -11.19
CA TYR A 216 9.24 -4.71 -11.49
C TYR A 216 9.07 -3.26 -11.05
N ARG A 217 9.91 -2.84 -10.11
CA ARG A 217 9.94 -1.48 -9.56
C ARG A 217 11.08 -0.68 -10.18
N THR A 218 10.74 0.48 -10.71
CA THR A 218 11.66 1.42 -11.34
C THR A 218 11.37 2.85 -10.89
N ASN A 219 12.38 3.70 -10.89
CA ASN A 219 12.21 5.12 -10.66
C ASN A 219 12.06 5.86 -12.00
N LEU A 220 11.08 6.75 -12.10
CA LEU A 220 10.83 7.64 -13.24
C LEU A 220 11.27 9.07 -12.92
N LYS A 221 11.81 9.74 -13.93
CA LYS A 221 12.17 11.16 -13.91
C LYS A 221 10.99 12.04 -14.32
N VAL A 222 9.92 12.04 -13.53
CA VAL A 222 8.78 12.95 -13.75
C VAL A 222 8.87 14.09 -12.75
N GLY A 223 9.23 15.28 -13.22
CA GLY A 223 9.22 16.52 -12.42
C GLY A 223 10.48 16.86 -11.61
N ALA A 224 11.52 16.02 -11.59
CA ALA A 224 12.81 16.31 -10.96
C ALA A 224 13.89 16.56 -12.03
N THR A 225 14.60 17.69 -11.93
CA THR A 225 15.55 18.15 -12.94
C THR A 225 16.79 17.29 -13.04
N GLU A 226 17.27 16.65 -11.97
CA GLU A 226 18.35 15.65 -12.05
C GLU A 226 18.18 14.61 -10.92
N LEU A 227 18.46 13.34 -11.21
CA LEU A 227 18.81 12.40 -10.13
C LEU A 227 20.22 12.79 -9.67
N PRO A 228 20.53 12.83 -8.36
CA PRO A 228 21.91 12.91 -7.91
C PRO A 228 22.74 11.86 -8.67
N THR A 229 23.89 12.29 -9.18
CA THR A 229 24.80 11.44 -9.96
C THR A 229 25.06 10.13 -9.21
N GLY A 230 24.59 9.00 -9.76
CA GLY A 230 24.77 7.67 -9.16
C GLY A 230 23.50 6.89 -8.79
N LEU A 231 22.30 7.47 -8.87
CA LEU A 231 21.07 6.69 -8.66
C LEU A 231 20.71 5.83 -9.88
N SER A 232 20.78 4.50 -9.72
CA SER A 232 20.27 3.54 -10.70
C SER A 232 18.75 3.66 -10.85
N SER A 233 18.25 3.64 -12.09
CA SER A 233 16.81 3.60 -12.39
C SER A 233 16.16 2.27 -11.99
N LYS A 234 16.93 1.19 -11.96
CA LYS A 234 16.48 -0.16 -11.56
C LYS A 234 16.43 -0.23 -10.04
N ASN A 235 15.29 -0.63 -9.47
CA ASN A 235 15.10 -0.65 -8.03
C ASN A 235 14.98 -2.09 -7.51
N ALA A 236 13.90 -2.81 -7.87
CA ALA A 236 13.67 -4.16 -7.35
C ALA A 236 12.79 -5.01 -8.29
N VAL A 237 12.93 -6.33 -8.19
CA VAL A 237 12.01 -7.33 -8.75
C VAL A 237 11.38 -8.09 -7.60
N ALA A 238 10.06 -8.25 -7.63
CA ALA A 238 9.32 -9.05 -6.66
C ALA A 238 8.79 -10.32 -7.31
N LEU A 239 8.89 -11.46 -6.63
CA LEU A 239 8.08 -12.64 -6.92
C LEU A 239 6.91 -12.70 -5.95
N ILE A 240 5.72 -12.97 -6.45
CA ILE A 240 4.47 -12.87 -5.68
C ILE A 240 3.68 -14.17 -5.85
N LEU A 241 3.25 -14.73 -4.74
CA LEU A 241 2.34 -15.87 -4.68
C LEU A 241 1.20 -15.56 -3.72
N GLU A 242 -0.03 -15.85 -4.13
CA GLU A 242 -1.19 -15.86 -3.24
C GLU A 242 -1.99 -17.14 -3.45
N LEU A 243 -2.51 -17.68 -2.36
CA LEU A 243 -3.31 -18.89 -2.32
C LEU A 243 -4.60 -18.62 -1.54
N PHE A 244 -5.73 -18.87 -2.17
CA PHE A 244 -7.00 -19.04 -1.46
C PHE A 244 -7.06 -20.45 -0.91
N ALA A 245 -6.56 -20.64 0.31
CA ALA A 245 -6.53 -21.94 0.99
C ALA A 245 -7.97 -22.46 1.27
N THR A 246 -8.91 -21.54 1.48
CA THR A 246 -10.35 -21.81 1.53
C THR A 246 -11.10 -20.67 0.84
N GLU A 247 -12.43 -20.76 0.73
CA GLU A 247 -13.28 -19.66 0.24
C GLU A 247 -13.23 -18.40 1.11
N LYS A 248 -12.69 -18.51 2.33
CA LYS A 248 -12.53 -17.40 3.28
C LYS A 248 -11.08 -17.01 3.53
N LEU A 249 -10.15 -17.95 3.44
CA LEU A 249 -8.76 -17.75 3.85
C LEU A 249 -7.85 -17.51 2.65
N ARG A 250 -7.19 -16.36 2.62
CA ARG A 250 -6.15 -15.99 1.64
C ARG A 250 -4.79 -15.93 2.33
N LEU A 251 -3.81 -16.60 1.76
CA LEU A 251 -2.40 -16.49 2.14
C LEU A 251 -1.64 -15.81 1.00
N GLY A 252 -0.72 -14.93 1.32
CA GLY A 252 0.12 -14.23 0.36
C GLY A 252 1.57 -14.19 0.82
N TYR A 253 2.48 -14.31 -0.12
CA TYR A 253 3.90 -14.18 0.08
C TYR A 253 4.53 -13.44 -1.09
N ALA A 254 5.36 -12.45 -0.80
CA ALA A 254 6.19 -11.79 -1.78
C ALA A 254 7.65 -11.75 -1.33
N TYR A 255 8.53 -11.93 -2.31
CA TYR A 255 9.97 -11.88 -2.15
C TYR A 255 10.55 -10.82 -3.05
N ASP A 256 11.07 -9.74 -2.45
CA ASP A 256 11.68 -8.62 -3.17
C ASP A 256 13.20 -8.80 -3.26
N VAL A 257 13.70 -8.84 -4.49
CA VAL A 257 15.12 -8.83 -4.82
C VAL A 257 15.51 -7.43 -5.31
N GLN A 258 16.45 -6.80 -4.62
CA GLN A 258 16.98 -5.49 -5.05
C GLN A 258 17.89 -5.67 -6.28
N THR A 259 17.72 -4.80 -7.28
CA THR A 259 18.47 -4.85 -8.55
C THR A 259 19.35 -3.62 -8.78
N ASN A 260 19.43 -2.73 -7.78
CA ASN A 260 20.26 -1.53 -7.78
C ASN A 260 21.68 -1.83 -7.28
N ALA A 261 22.54 -0.80 -7.23
CA ALA A 261 23.93 -0.90 -6.77
C ALA A 261 24.09 -1.41 -5.32
N LEU A 262 23.00 -1.49 -4.53
CA LEU A 262 22.97 -2.05 -3.18
C LEU A 262 22.64 -3.56 -3.16
N SER A 263 22.47 -4.19 -4.33
CA SER A 263 22.18 -5.62 -4.51
C SER A 263 23.16 -6.55 -3.78
N GLY A 264 24.42 -6.13 -3.59
CA GLY A 264 25.43 -6.91 -2.86
C GLY A 264 25.61 -6.53 -1.38
N LEU A 265 24.95 -5.47 -0.90
CA LEU A 265 25.13 -4.90 0.45
C LEU A 265 23.94 -5.14 1.37
N ARG A 266 22.77 -5.50 0.83
CA ARG A 266 21.52 -5.64 1.60
C ARG A 266 20.83 -6.95 1.26
N ASN A 267 20.41 -7.67 2.29
CA ASN A 267 19.60 -8.88 2.13
C ASN A 267 18.22 -8.55 1.54
N ASN A 268 17.61 -9.56 0.92
CA ASN A 268 16.31 -9.45 0.25
C ASN A 268 15.17 -9.21 1.26
N SER A 269 14.01 -8.76 0.76
CA SER A 269 12.86 -8.47 1.62
C SER A 269 11.79 -9.54 1.49
N HIS A 270 11.07 -9.76 2.59
CA HIS A 270 10.00 -10.73 2.68
C HIS A 270 8.72 -10.00 3.11
N GLU A 271 7.62 -10.25 2.39
CA GLU A 271 6.29 -9.75 2.75
C GLU A 271 5.33 -10.93 2.86
N MET A 272 4.76 -11.13 4.03
CA MET A 272 3.72 -12.13 4.29
C MET A 272 2.39 -11.42 4.42
N SER A 273 1.32 -12.06 3.96
CA SER A 273 -0.02 -11.53 4.10
C SER A 273 -1.04 -12.61 4.38
N LEU A 274 -1.96 -12.30 5.29
CA LEU A 274 -3.06 -13.15 5.68
C LEU A 274 -4.35 -12.37 5.47
N GLY A 275 -5.32 -12.98 4.80
CA GLY A 275 -6.62 -12.37 4.53
C GLY A 275 -7.74 -13.30 4.93
N TYR A 276 -8.81 -12.73 5.44
CA TYR A 276 -10.00 -13.44 5.86
C TYR A 276 -11.27 -12.73 5.39
N TYR A 277 -12.10 -13.43 4.62
CA TYR A 277 -13.44 -12.97 4.26
C TYR A 277 -14.43 -13.39 5.34
N ILE A 278 -15.17 -12.41 5.87
CA ILE A 278 -16.14 -12.64 6.95
C ILE A 278 -17.29 -13.53 6.44
N SER A 279 -17.75 -13.27 5.23
CA SER A 279 -18.66 -14.12 4.47
C SER A 279 -17.89 -14.86 3.37
N PRO A 280 -18.22 -16.13 3.02
CA PRO A 280 -17.57 -16.82 1.92
C PRO A 280 -17.61 -15.96 0.65
N ARG A 281 -16.51 -15.97 -0.12
CA ARG A 281 -16.46 -15.25 -1.40
C ARG A 281 -17.66 -15.69 -2.25
N LYS A 282 -18.55 -14.78 -2.63
CA LYS A 282 -19.58 -15.12 -3.62
C LYS A 282 -18.86 -15.26 -4.95
N VAL A 283 -18.52 -16.49 -5.32
CA VAL A 283 -18.09 -16.79 -6.68
C VAL A 283 -19.31 -16.55 -7.57
N ASN A 284 -19.48 -15.32 -8.04
CA ASN A 284 -20.39 -15.05 -9.14
C ASN A 284 -19.79 -15.74 -10.37
N MET A 285 -20.08 -17.03 -10.53
CA MET A 285 -20.01 -17.69 -11.81
C MET A 285 -20.88 -16.90 -12.77
N LYS A 286 -20.27 -16.35 -13.82
CA LYS A 286 -21.02 -15.78 -14.93
C LYS A 286 -21.83 -16.89 -15.60
N ASN A 287 -23.13 -16.92 -15.35
CA ASN A 287 -24.10 -17.22 -16.40
C ASN A 287 -25.52 -16.77 -15.99
N PRO A 288 -26.12 -15.80 -16.69
CA PRO A 288 -27.55 -15.81 -16.91
C PRO A 288 -27.77 -16.06 -18.40
N ARG A 289 -27.74 -17.33 -18.79
CA ARG A 289 -28.62 -17.77 -19.88
C ARG A 289 -29.99 -17.99 -19.24
N TRP A 290 -31.01 -17.37 -19.86
CA TRP A 290 -32.45 -17.49 -19.55
C TRP A 290 -32.82 -16.73 -18.25
N PHE A 291 -33.71 -15.74 -18.23
CA PHE A 291 -35.04 -15.58 -18.84
C PHE A 291 -35.31 -14.11 -19.20
#